data_AF-A0A6J7GXI4-F1
#
_entry.id   AF-A0A6J7GXI4-F1
#
_cell.length_a   1.000
_cell.length_b   1.000
_cell.length_c   1.000
_cell.angle_alpha   90.00
_cell.angle_beta   90.00
_cell.angle_gamma   90.00
#
_symmetry.space_group_name_H-M   'P 1'
#
loop_
_entity.id
_entity.type
_entity.pdbx_description
1 polymer ?
#
loop_
_entity_poly.entity_id
_entity_poly.type
_entity_poly.pdbx_seq_one_letter_code
_entity_poly.pdbx_strand_id
1 'polypeptide(L)'
;MVQSPVLTRWARVTTAAANPLYFTAFLAFAALAVTVLKTGIGIHPEWHRLLDGAIHWQDISQSPLLAEGDASLRSNVVESWLSGALGFQSPKRYLTFAMVLAAIAIVLPIALAYRKDNTQRVKLAFIFVAGGSLAPIALSWIGGYDAVSIITLITAVMVRKQWISLIAWFVLAMNHAPVALLAFLAWVPIPLVIWKRDATARIVTSALATIAGAGAMHVITNAWGGSTDRFALFTAIPFDALWHAYITMLPITVFSILGIGWIVLADRSLRRSTIGKVLIIESLAISLLIPLIAIDATRIAGMIALAPIFTWIAHAQLNTPATERIWRRTWLIAAIVPIFMVWQGAILHPGWGNIDLVQRAFDGQVIR
;
A
#
# COMPACT_ATOMS: atom_id res chain seq x y z
N MET A 1 6.77 -2.50 57.75
CA MET A 1 5.69 -2.82 56.77
C MET A 1 6.26 -3.73 55.71
N VAL A 2 5.87 -5.00 55.70
CA VAL A 2 6.35 -5.99 54.71
C VAL A 2 5.46 -5.86 53.47
N GLN A 3 6.02 -5.39 52.35
CA GLN A 3 5.28 -5.36 51.08
C GLN A 3 4.98 -6.79 50.63
N SER A 4 3.69 -7.09 50.44
CA SER A 4 3.23 -8.40 49.99
C SER A 4 3.88 -8.79 48.64
N PRO A 5 4.52 -9.97 48.53
CA PRO A 5 5.13 -10.45 47.29
C PRO A 5 4.13 -10.70 46.15
N VAL A 6 2.83 -10.70 46.46
CA VAL A 6 1.76 -10.80 45.44
C VAL A 6 1.62 -9.49 44.67
N LEU A 7 1.72 -8.34 45.33
CA LEU A 7 1.61 -7.01 44.67
C LEU A 7 2.79 -6.74 43.72
N THR A 8 3.98 -7.24 44.03
CA THR A 8 5.17 -7.11 43.16
C THR A 8 5.14 -8.05 41.94
N ARG A 9 4.31 -9.10 41.96
CA ARG A 9 4.10 -9.99 40.81
C ARG A 9 3.10 -9.39 39.81
N TRP A 10 2.01 -8.82 40.29
CA TRP A 10 1.04 -8.09 39.45
C TRP A 10 1.64 -6.81 38.84
N ALA A 11 2.45 -6.07 39.61
CA ALA A 11 3.23 -4.94 39.10
C ALA A 11 4.24 -5.35 38.00
N ARG A 12 4.82 -6.55 38.09
CA ARG A 12 5.73 -7.11 37.07
C ARG A 12 5.00 -7.57 35.80
N VAL A 13 3.77 -8.07 35.93
CA VAL A 13 2.94 -8.46 34.78
C VAL A 13 2.47 -7.20 34.02
N THR A 14 2.20 -6.09 34.71
CA THR A 14 1.93 -4.79 34.05
C THR A 14 3.14 -4.19 33.34
N THR A 15 4.38 -4.60 33.67
CA THR A 15 5.59 -4.08 32.99
C THR A 15 6.00 -4.86 31.75
N ALA A 16 5.60 -6.13 31.59
CA ALA A 16 5.81 -6.86 30.34
C ALA A 16 4.92 -6.31 29.20
N ALA A 17 3.71 -5.84 29.55
CA ALA A 17 2.83 -5.05 28.69
C ALA A 17 3.33 -3.61 28.44
N ALA A 18 4.39 -3.17 29.11
CA ALA A 18 4.92 -1.80 29.03
C ALA A 18 6.13 -1.64 28.10
N ASN A 19 6.64 -2.71 27.47
CA ASN A 19 7.71 -2.55 26.48
C ASN A 19 7.11 -2.07 25.14
N PRO A 20 7.48 -0.88 24.65
CA PRO A 20 6.98 -0.33 23.40
C PRO A 20 7.23 -1.27 22.19
N LEU A 21 8.30 -2.07 22.21
CA LEU A 21 8.61 -3.02 21.15
C LEU A 21 7.63 -4.20 21.11
N TYR A 22 7.30 -4.79 22.27
CA TYR A 22 6.33 -5.88 22.33
C TYR A 22 4.94 -5.39 21.94
N PHE A 23 4.58 -4.17 22.32
CA PHE A 23 3.32 -3.55 21.89
C PHE A 23 3.27 -3.34 20.38
N THR A 24 4.36 -2.87 19.76
CA THR A 24 4.46 -2.74 18.30
C THR A 24 4.34 -4.10 17.61
N ALA A 25 5.05 -5.13 18.09
CA ALA A 25 4.98 -6.47 17.53
C ALA A 25 3.56 -7.05 17.64
N PHE A 26 2.91 -6.85 18.78
CA PHE A 26 1.51 -7.22 18.99
C PHE A 26 0.58 -6.52 17.99
N LEU A 27 0.68 -5.19 17.83
CA LEU A 27 -0.17 -4.47 16.88
C LEU A 27 0.11 -4.84 15.43
N ALA A 28 1.36 -5.12 15.07
CA ALA A 28 1.71 -5.61 13.75
C ALA A 28 1.05 -6.97 13.45
N PHE A 29 1.13 -7.91 14.39
CA PHE A 29 0.49 -9.21 14.26
C PHE A 29 -1.03 -9.07 14.24
N ALA A 30 -1.60 -8.25 15.12
CA ALA A 30 -3.03 -7.98 15.16
C ALA A 30 -3.53 -7.36 13.85
N ALA A 31 -2.77 -6.42 13.27
CA ALA A 31 -3.12 -5.84 11.97
C ALA A 31 -3.16 -6.92 10.90
N LEU A 32 -2.12 -7.75 10.78
CA LEU A 32 -2.08 -8.85 9.82
C LEU A 32 -3.26 -9.82 9.99
N ALA A 33 -3.52 -10.27 11.22
CA ALA A 33 -4.62 -11.20 11.50
C ALA A 33 -5.98 -10.59 11.13
N VAL A 34 -6.22 -9.35 11.56
CA VAL A 34 -7.46 -8.62 11.28
C VAL A 34 -7.63 -8.40 9.77
N THR A 35 -6.58 -7.99 9.06
CA THR A 35 -6.69 -7.75 7.61
C THR A 35 -6.99 -9.05 6.87
N VAL A 36 -6.32 -10.16 7.21
CA VAL A 36 -6.61 -11.47 6.58
C VAL A 36 -8.04 -11.91 6.89
N LEU A 37 -8.52 -11.77 8.13
CA LEU A 37 -9.88 -12.15 8.50
C LEU A 37 -10.96 -11.33 7.78
N LYS A 38 -10.76 -10.01 7.65
CA LYS A 38 -11.73 -9.12 7.00
C LYS A 38 -11.73 -9.26 5.48
N THR A 39 -10.53 -9.36 4.92
CA THR A 39 -10.27 -9.15 3.50
C THR A 39 -10.06 -10.47 2.77
N GLY A 40 -9.80 -11.58 3.46
CA GLY A 40 -9.44 -12.84 2.82
C GLY A 40 -8.14 -12.73 2.03
N ILE A 41 -7.83 -13.75 1.24
CA ILE A 41 -6.68 -13.77 0.33
C ILE A 41 -7.20 -14.01 -1.08
N GLY A 42 -7.01 -13.02 -1.96
CA GLY A 42 -7.38 -13.08 -3.35
C GLY A 42 -6.15 -13.18 -4.23
N ILE A 43 -6.21 -14.06 -5.22
CA ILE A 43 -5.17 -14.16 -6.26
C ILE A 43 -5.56 -13.27 -7.43
N HIS A 44 -4.58 -12.51 -7.93
CA HIS A 44 -4.75 -11.71 -9.13
C HIS A 44 -4.99 -12.62 -10.34
N PRO A 45 -6.00 -12.39 -11.21
CA PRO A 45 -6.30 -13.28 -12.33
C PRO A 45 -5.10 -13.58 -13.24
N GLU A 46 -4.24 -12.58 -13.48
CA GLU A 46 -3.07 -12.69 -14.35
C GLU A 46 -1.77 -13.12 -13.61
N TRP A 47 -1.87 -13.67 -12.40
CA TRP A 47 -0.71 -14.11 -11.61
C TRP A 47 0.19 -15.11 -12.36
N HIS A 48 -0.42 -15.93 -13.22
CA HIS A 48 0.28 -16.95 -14.01
C HIS A 48 1.23 -16.34 -15.04
N ARG A 49 0.90 -15.15 -15.58
CA ARG A 49 1.78 -14.42 -16.50
C ARG A 49 2.96 -13.79 -15.76
N LEU A 50 2.76 -13.34 -14.52
CA LEU A 50 3.83 -12.82 -13.67
C LEU A 50 4.76 -13.94 -13.16
N LEU A 51 4.22 -15.12 -12.91
CA LEU A 51 4.99 -16.34 -12.70
C LEU A 51 5.85 -16.68 -13.93
N ASP A 52 5.29 -16.61 -15.14
CA ASP A 52 6.03 -16.88 -16.37
C ASP A 52 7.17 -15.88 -16.58
N GLY A 53 6.94 -14.61 -16.24
CA GLY A 53 8.00 -13.60 -16.16
C GLY A 53 9.07 -13.91 -15.10
N ALA A 54 8.70 -14.53 -13.98
CA ALA A 54 9.65 -14.96 -12.95
C ALA A 54 10.47 -16.19 -13.38
N ILE A 55 9.90 -17.08 -14.19
CA ILE A 55 10.62 -18.22 -14.79
C ILE A 55 11.68 -17.69 -15.76
N HIS A 56 11.29 -16.74 -16.61
CA HIS A 56 12.13 -16.17 -17.66
C HIS A 56 12.81 -14.84 -17.24
N TRP A 57 13.05 -14.62 -15.95
CA TRP A 57 13.52 -13.33 -15.43
C TRP A 57 14.87 -12.86 -16.00
N GLN A 58 15.70 -13.79 -16.48
CA GLN A 58 16.99 -13.48 -17.13
C GLN A 58 16.80 -12.95 -18.55
N ASP A 59 15.77 -13.44 -19.24
CA ASP A 59 15.42 -13.05 -20.61
C ASP A 59 13.91 -13.22 -20.83
N ILE A 60 13.14 -12.17 -20.52
CA ILE A 60 11.67 -12.21 -20.58
C ILE A 60 11.16 -12.42 -22.00
N SER A 61 11.99 -12.17 -23.03
CA SER A 61 11.58 -12.35 -24.44
C SER A 61 11.28 -13.81 -24.76
N GLN A 62 11.80 -14.73 -23.95
CA GLN A 62 11.56 -16.17 -24.05
C GLN A 62 10.21 -16.59 -23.46
N SER A 63 9.50 -15.67 -22.78
CA SER A 63 8.20 -15.95 -22.19
C SER A 63 7.14 -16.18 -23.28
N PRO A 64 6.52 -17.36 -23.35
CA PRO A 64 5.45 -17.64 -24.31
C PRO A 64 4.16 -16.88 -23.99
N LEU A 65 3.99 -16.39 -22.75
CA LEU A 65 2.79 -15.67 -22.31
C LEU A 65 2.93 -14.15 -22.37
N LEU A 66 4.12 -13.61 -22.70
CA LEU A 66 4.39 -12.16 -22.70
C LEU A 66 4.90 -11.64 -24.06
N ALA A 67 4.84 -12.47 -25.10
CA ALA A 67 5.59 -12.30 -26.35
C ALA A 67 5.14 -11.10 -27.22
N GLU A 68 3.85 -10.80 -27.39
CA GLU A 68 3.40 -9.63 -28.19
C GLU A 68 2.07 -9.06 -27.65
N GLY A 69 2.07 -7.76 -27.27
CA GLY A 69 0.86 -7.01 -26.88
C GLY A 69 0.58 -6.84 -25.38
N ASP A 70 1.19 -7.65 -24.51
CA ASP A 70 0.95 -7.64 -23.06
C ASP A 70 1.80 -6.61 -22.28
N ALA A 71 1.82 -5.38 -22.79
CA ALA A 71 2.52 -4.22 -22.24
C ALA A 71 2.16 -3.91 -20.76
N SER A 72 0.96 -4.29 -20.31
CA SER A 72 0.45 -4.00 -18.97
C SER A 72 1.14 -4.81 -17.87
N LEU A 73 1.64 -6.01 -18.15
CA LEU A 73 2.32 -6.86 -17.17
C LEU A 73 3.79 -6.50 -17.00
N ARG A 74 4.39 -5.97 -18.07
CA ARG A 74 5.77 -5.52 -18.04
C ARG A 74 5.98 -4.38 -17.08
N SER A 75 4.98 -3.56 -16.74
CA SER A 75 5.17 -2.52 -15.72
C SER A 75 5.58 -3.07 -14.35
N ASN A 76 5.38 -4.37 -14.06
CA ASN A 76 5.56 -4.98 -12.73
C ASN A 76 6.81 -5.88 -12.66
N VAL A 77 7.87 -5.50 -13.39
CA VAL A 77 9.10 -6.31 -13.52
C VAL A 77 9.70 -6.69 -12.17
N VAL A 78 9.62 -5.81 -11.17
CA VAL A 78 10.44 -5.98 -9.95
C VAL A 78 9.99 -7.18 -9.14
N GLU A 79 8.69 -7.42 -8.99
CA GLU A 79 8.18 -8.57 -8.24
C GLU A 79 8.56 -9.90 -8.93
N SER A 80 8.28 -10.00 -10.23
CA SER A 80 8.63 -11.18 -11.04
C SER A 80 10.13 -11.42 -11.09
N TRP A 81 10.93 -10.36 -11.28
CA TRP A 81 12.38 -10.43 -11.29
C TRP A 81 12.94 -10.88 -9.93
N LEU A 82 12.47 -10.31 -8.82
CA LEU A 82 12.89 -10.72 -7.47
C LEU A 82 12.53 -12.18 -7.20
N SER A 83 11.31 -12.59 -7.55
CA SER A 83 10.88 -13.98 -7.39
C SER A 83 11.76 -14.94 -8.21
N GLY A 84 12.06 -14.58 -9.46
CA GLY A 84 12.92 -15.34 -10.35
C GLY A 84 14.36 -15.45 -9.85
N ALA A 85 14.97 -14.31 -9.53
CA ALA A 85 16.34 -14.22 -9.02
C ALA A 85 16.54 -14.99 -7.71
N LEU A 86 15.50 -15.08 -6.87
CA LEU A 86 15.52 -15.82 -5.61
C LEU A 86 15.09 -17.30 -5.76
N GLY A 87 14.76 -17.76 -6.97
CA GLY A 87 14.41 -19.17 -7.25
C GLY A 87 12.98 -19.58 -6.90
N PHE A 88 12.07 -18.62 -6.69
CA PHE A 88 10.64 -18.86 -6.45
C PHE A 88 9.86 -18.95 -7.78
N GLN A 89 10.22 -19.92 -8.62
CA GLN A 89 9.76 -20.02 -10.02
C GLN A 89 8.69 -21.10 -10.29
N SER A 90 8.17 -21.76 -9.25
CA SER A 90 7.03 -22.69 -9.37
C SER A 90 5.77 -22.03 -8.80
N PRO A 91 4.55 -22.39 -9.25
CA PRO A 91 3.28 -21.80 -8.77
C PRO A 91 3.20 -21.60 -7.25
N LYS A 92 3.38 -22.69 -6.50
CA LYS A 92 3.34 -22.68 -5.03
C LYS A 92 4.39 -21.76 -4.43
N ARG A 93 5.61 -21.78 -4.96
CA ARG A 93 6.74 -20.97 -4.46
C ARG A 93 6.53 -19.48 -4.76
N TYR A 94 6.06 -19.14 -5.95
CA TYR A 94 5.74 -17.77 -6.35
C TYR A 94 4.62 -17.19 -5.50
N LEU A 95 3.51 -17.93 -5.32
CA LEU A 95 2.42 -17.47 -4.47
C LEU A 95 2.84 -17.34 -3.01
N THR A 96 3.67 -18.27 -2.51
CA THR A 96 4.24 -18.15 -1.16
C THR A 96 5.08 -16.88 -1.02
N PHE A 97 5.92 -16.59 -2.01
CA PHE A 97 6.71 -15.36 -2.06
C PHE A 97 5.81 -14.10 -2.06
N ALA A 98 4.80 -14.06 -2.93
CA ALA A 98 3.87 -12.93 -3.01
C ALA A 98 3.06 -12.72 -1.71
N MET A 99 2.62 -13.80 -1.05
CA MET A 99 1.96 -13.74 0.26
C MET A 99 2.88 -13.17 1.34
N VAL A 100 4.16 -13.59 1.35
CA VAL A 100 5.15 -13.06 2.30
C VAL A 100 5.36 -11.56 2.06
N LEU A 101 5.46 -11.13 0.80
CA LEU A 101 5.54 -9.70 0.47
C LEU A 101 4.28 -8.95 0.94
N ALA A 102 3.07 -9.48 0.75
CA ALA A 102 1.84 -8.86 1.23
C ALA A 102 1.83 -8.73 2.77
N ALA A 103 2.29 -9.76 3.49
CA ALA A 103 2.44 -9.69 4.94
C ALA A 103 3.44 -8.61 5.37
N ILE A 104 4.57 -8.48 4.66
CA ILE A 104 5.53 -7.40 4.89
C ILE A 104 4.88 -6.05 4.63
N ALA A 105 4.15 -5.87 3.53
CA ALA A 105 3.47 -4.62 3.17
C ALA A 105 2.50 -4.14 4.27
N ILE A 106 1.81 -5.07 4.94
CA ILE A 106 0.88 -4.80 6.04
C ILE A 106 1.61 -4.44 7.35
N VAL A 107 2.68 -5.16 7.68
CA VAL A 107 3.41 -5.00 8.95
C VAL A 107 4.37 -3.81 8.93
N LEU A 108 5.01 -3.55 7.79
CA LEU A 108 6.03 -2.53 7.60
C LEU A 108 5.65 -1.13 8.13
N PRO A 109 4.47 -0.55 7.82
CA PRO A 109 4.12 0.78 8.32
C PRO A 109 4.06 0.85 9.85
N ILE A 110 3.64 -0.23 10.51
CA ILE A 110 3.58 -0.32 11.97
C ILE A 110 5.00 -0.43 12.54
N ALA A 111 5.86 -1.24 11.92
CA ALA A 111 7.27 -1.36 12.30
C ALA A 111 8.03 -0.04 12.15
N LEU A 112 7.84 0.67 11.03
CA LEU A 112 8.50 1.97 10.77
C LEU A 112 7.92 3.13 11.59
N ALA A 113 6.67 3.01 12.05
CA ALA A 113 6.05 3.99 12.94
C ALA A 113 6.66 3.96 14.36
N TYR A 114 7.34 2.87 14.73
CA TYR A 114 7.91 2.70 16.05
C TYR A 114 8.97 3.76 16.40
N ARG A 115 8.82 4.33 17.60
CA ARG A 115 9.86 5.11 18.28
C ARG A 115 9.89 4.73 19.75
N LYS A 116 11.10 4.56 20.28
CA LYS A 116 11.38 3.94 21.60
C LYS A 116 10.59 4.50 22.79
N ASP A 117 9.99 5.69 22.66
CA ASP A 117 9.23 6.35 23.74
C ASP A 117 7.86 6.88 23.29
N ASN A 118 7.38 6.53 22.09
CA ASN A 118 6.11 7.05 21.55
C ASN A 118 5.36 6.00 20.71
N THR A 119 4.41 5.31 21.36
CA THR A 119 3.54 4.30 20.73
C THR A 119 2.35 4.88 19.96
N GLN A 120 2.12 6.19 19.99
CA GLN A 120 0.95 6.82 19.37
C GLN A 120 0.94 6.69 17.85
N ARG A 121 2.12 6.66 17.23
CA ARG A 121 2.28 6.47 15.79
C ARG A 121 1.90 5.06 15.35
N VAL A 122 2.27 4.06 16.15
CA VAL A 122 1.96 2.65 15.93
C VAL A 122 0.45 2.44 16.01
N LYS A 123 -0.22 3.09 16.98
CA LYS A 123 -1.68 3.11 17.09
C LYS A 123 -2.36 3.69 15.85
N LEU A 124 -1.89 4.83 15.35
CA LEU A 124 -2.43 5.41 14.11
C LEU A 124 -2.15 4.53 12.90
N ALA A 125 -0.92 4.02 12.76
CA ALA A 125 -0.56 3.11 11.67
C ALA A 125 -1.48 1.88 11.66
N PHE A 126 -1.77 1.28 12.82
CA PHE A 126 -2.74 0.19 12.93
C PHE A 126 -4.12 0.59 12.41
N ILE A 127 -4.65 1.74 12.80
CA ILE A 127 -5.98 2.21 12.35
C ILE A 127 -6.03 2.34 10.83
N PHE A 128 -5.02 2.96 10.20
CA PHE A 128 -4.98 3.15 8.75
C PHE A 128 -4.69 1.84 7.98
N VAL A 129 -3.94 0.91 8.57
CA VAL A 129 -3.69 -0.41 7.99
C VAL A 129 -4.93 -1.28 8.04
N ALA A 130 -5.51 -1.47 9.23
CA ALA A 130 -6.65 -2.36 9.43
C ALA A 130 -7.95 -1.80 8.87
N GLY A 131 -8.11 -0.47 8.93
CA GLY A 131 -9.34 0.22 8.60
C GLY A 131 -9.31 1.04 7.30
N GLY A 132 -8.18 1.06 6.59
CA GLY A 132 -8.02 1.77 5.32
C GLY A 132 -7.88 0.85 4.12
N SER A 133 -7.55 1.44 2.96
CA SER A 133 -7.41 0.74 1.69
C SER A 133 -6.17 -0.17 1.60
N LEU A 134 -5.19 -0.03 2.51
CA LEU A 134 -3.96 -0.82 2.44
C LEU A 134 -4.24 -2.33 2.47
N ALA A 135 -5.12 -2.77 3.37
CA ALA A 135 -5.49 -4.17 3.52
C ALA A 135 -6.09 -4.77 2.23
N PRO A 136 -7.15 -4.18 1.64
CA PRO A 136 -7.69 -4.70 0.38
C PRO A 136 -6.70 -4.55 -0.77
N ILE A 137 -5.87 -3.50 -0.85
CA ILE A 137 -4.84 -3.42 -1.90
C ILE A 137 -3.83 -4.58 -1.77
N ALA A 138 -3.32 -4.86 -0.56
CA ALA A 138 -2.29 -5.87 -0.36
C ALA A 138 -2.79 -7.32 -0.51
N LEU A 139 -4.07 -7.59 -0.17
CA LEU A 139 -4.58 -8.96 -0.05
C LEU A 139 -5.58 -9.39 -1.12
N SER A 140 -6.18 -8.46 -1.87
CA SER A 140 -7.17 -8.83 -2.91
C SER A 140 -6.54 -9.37 -4.18
N TRP A 141 -5.29 -8.98 -4.46
CA TRP A 141 -4.59 -9.26 -5.71
C TRP A 141 -3.15 -9.71 -5.46
N ILE A 142 -3.00 -10.78 -4.68
CA ILE A 142 -1.71 -11.44 -4.51
C ILE A 142 -1.21 -11.94 -5.86
N GLY A 143 0.06 -11.68 -6.15
CA GLY A 143 0.68 -11.97 -7.43
C GLY A 143 0.20 -11.03 -8.55
N GLY A 144 -0.30 -9.84 -8.20
CA GLY A 144 -0.66 -8.77 -9.14
C GLY A 144 0.45 -7.73 -9.29
N TYR A 145 0.70 -6.91 -8.26
CA TYR A 145 1.62 -5.75 -8.35
C TYR A 145 1.75 -4.96 -7.02
N ASP A 146 1.01 -5.37 -5.98
CA ASP A 146 0.64 -4.48 -4.89
C ASP A 146 1.66 -4.42 -3.76
N ALA A 147 2.22 -5.58 -3.40
CA ALA A 147 3.04 -5.65 -2.20
C ALA A 147 4.38 -4.90 -2.35
N VAL A 148 5.09 -5.07 -3.46
CA VAL A 148 6.37 -4.36 -3.70
C VAL A 148 6.13 -2.85 -3.74
N SER A 149 5.12 -2.40 -4.49
CA SER A 149 4.77 -0.98 -4.61
C SER A 149 4.40 -0.36 -3.25
N ILE A 150 3.58 -1.06 -2.45
CA ILE A 150 3.24 -0.63 -1.08
C ILE A 150 4.51 -0.56 -0.21
N ILE A 151 5.34 -1.59 -0.22
CA ILE A 151 6.59 -1.66 0.58
C ILE A 151 7.50 -0.49 0.23
N THR A 152 7.74 -0.26 -1.06
CA THR A 152 8.62 0.82 -1.52
C THR A 152 8.01 2.18 -1.22
N LEU A 153 6.69 2.37 -1.39
CA LEU A 153 6.05 3.65 -1.10
C LEU A 153 6.11 3.98 0.40
N ILE A 154 5.75 3.03 1.27
CA ILE A 154 5.80 3.19 2.72
C ILE A 154 7.23 3.46 3.16
N THR A 155 8.21 2.73 2.63
CA THR A 155 9.63 2.95 2.90
C THR A 155 10.07 4.35 2.47
N ALA A 156 9.69 4.78 1.26
CA ALA A 156 10.06 6.06 0.69
C ALA A 156 9.61 7.24 1.56
N VAL A 157 8.40 7.16 2.11
CA VAL A 157 7.80 8.27 2.85
C VAL A 157 8.06 8.24 4.36
N MET A 158 8.22 7.05 4.95
CA MET A 158 8.39 6.91 6.40
C MET A 158 9.86 6.96 6.84
N VAL A 159 10.80 6.52 6.00
CA VAL A 159 12.22 6.47 6.38
C VAL A 159 12.87 7.85 6.32
N ARG A 160 13.59 8.21 7.40
CA ARG A 160 14.28 9.50 7.50
C ARG A 160 15.55 9.61 6.66
N LYS A 161 16.27 8.48 6.50
CA LYS A 161 17.53 8.41 5.76
C LYS A 161 17.25 8.63 4.27
N GLN A 162 17.79 9.72 3.73
CA GLN A 162 17.50 10.17 2.37
C GLN A 162 17.88 9.14 1.30
N TRP A 163 19.01 8.46 1.44
CA TRP A 163 19.43 7.42 0.51
C TRP A 163 18.47 6.22 0.44
N ILE A 164 17.90 5.80 1.58
CA ILE A 164 16.91 4.71 1.60
C ILE A 164 15.61 5.18 0.94
N SER A 165 15.17 6.41 1.23
CA SER A 165 14.00 7.01 0.61
C SER A 165 14.17 7.15 -0.91
N LEU A 166 15.35 7.57 -1.36
CA LEU A 166 15.72 7.70 -2.77
C LEU A 166 15.65 6.35 -3.49
N ILE A 167 16.28 5.31 -2.93
CA ILE A 167 16.21 3.95 -3.50
C ILE A 167 14.76 3.48 -3.56
N ALA A 168 13.96 3.74 -2.52
CA ALA A 168 12.57 3.33 -2.49
C ALA A 168 11.71 4.05 -3.54
N TRP A 169 11.90 5.36 -3.76
CA TRP A 169 11.25 6.09 -4.87
C TRP A 169 11.69 5.56 -6.25
N PHE A 170 12.97 5.26 -6.41
CA PHE A 170 13.50 4.65 -7.63
C PHE A 170 12.86 3.30 -7.92
N VAL A 171 12.85 2.37 -6.94
CA VAL A 171 12.25 1.04 -7.10
C VAL A 171 10.74 1.12 -7.31
N LEU A 172 10.06 2.03 -6.61
CA LEU A 172 8.62 2.28 -6.84
C LEU A 172 8.36 2.73 -8.27
N ALA A 173 9.14 3.67 -8.79
CA ALA A 173 8.99 4.14 -10.17
C ALA A 173 9.37 3.06 -11.19
N MET A 174 10.36 2.22 -10.87
CA MET A 174 10.73 1.07 -11.68
C MET A 174 9.61 0.02 -11.73
N ASN A 175 8.87 -0.17 -10.63
CA ASN A 175 7.79 -1.14 -10.54
C ASN A 175 6.40 -0.59 -10.93
N HIS A 176 6.18 0.72 -10.84
CA HIS A 176 4.90 1.33 -11.20
C HIS A 176 5.01 2.85 -11.40
N ALA A 177 5.70 3.29 -12.46
CA ALA A 177 5.96 4.71 -12.75
C ALA A 177 4.74 5.66 -12.62
N PRO A 178 3.53 5.34 -13.15
CA PRO A 178 2.36 6.21 -12.98
C PRO A 178 1.95 6.42 -11.51
N VAL A 179 1.93 5.35 -10.71
CA VAL A 179 1.62 5.42 -9.27
C VAL A 179 2.72 6.18 -8.55
N ALA A 180 3.99 5.95 -8.90
CA ALA A 180 5.11 6.69 -8.32
C ALA A 180 4.98 8.20 -8.55
N LEU A 181 4.66 8.62 -9.78
CA LEU A 181 4.45 10.02 -10.11
C LEU A 181 3.28 10.62 -9.32
N LEU A 182 2.11 9.98 -9.34
CA LEU A 182 0.93 10.50 -8.67
C LEU A 182 1.10 10.52 -7.14
N ALA A 183 1.71 9.49 -6.56
CA ALA A 183 2.06 9.43 -5.14
C ALA A 183 3.09 10.50 -4.78
N PHE A 184 4.08 10.76 -5.64
CA PHE A 184 5.04 11.84 -5.44
C PHE A 184 4.35 13.21 -5.44
N LEU A 185 3.46 13.48 -6.40
CA LEU A 185 2.71 14.73 -6.47
C LEU A 185 1.82 14.94 -5.25
N ALA A 186 1.11 13.88 -4.81
CA ALA A 186 0.32 13.90 -3.58
C ALA A 186 1.17 14.02 -2.30
N TRP A 187 2.44 13.63 -2.36
CA TRP A 187 3.34 13.72 -1.23
C TRP A 187 3.94 15.12 -1.06
N VAL A 188 4.31 15.81 -2.15
CA VAL A 188 5.05 17.10 -2.17
C VAL A 188 4.54 18.18 -1.20
N PRO A 189 3.22 18.43 -1.04
CA PRO A 189 2.73 19.48 -0.16
C PRO A 189 3.09 19.26 1.31
N ILE A 190 3.25 18.01 1.74
CA ILE A 190 3.51 17.67 3.14
C ILE A 190 4.93 18.00 3.59
N PRO A 191 6.00 17.58 2.90
CA PRO A 191 7.37 18.06 3.11
C PRO A 191 7.45 19.58 3.21
N LEU A 192 6.74 20.33 2.35
CA LEU A 192 6.74 21.79 2.36
C LEU A 192 6.16 22.36 3.66
N VAL A 193 5.13 21.72 4.22
CA VAL A 193 4.51 22.11 5.50
C VAL A 193 5.36 21.67 6.70
N ILE A 194 5.90 20.44 6.70
CA ILE A 194 6.57 19.84 7.86
C ILE A 194 8.05 20.24 7.95
N TRP A 195 8.78 20.21 6.83
CA TRP A 195 10.25 20.32 6.80
C TRP A 195 10.78 21.65 6.29
N LYS A 196 9.93 22.49 5.67
CA LYS A 196 10.25 23.85 5.20
C LYS A 196 11.60 23.92 4.45
N ARG A 197 12.69 24.28 5.14
CA ARG A 197 14.03 24.46 4.54
C ARG A 197 14.62 23.17 3.95
N ASP A 198 14.39 22.02 4.59
CA ASP A 198 14.90 20.72 4.10
C ASP A 198 13.98 20.07 3.05
N ALA A 199 12.81 20.66 2.80
CA ALA A 199 11.82 20.11 1.88
C ALA A 199 12.34 20.06 0.45
N THR A 200 12.98 21.14 -0.02
CA THR A 200 13.44 21.26 -1.41
C THR A 200 14.41 20.16 -1.78
N ALA A 201 15.45 19.92 -0.97
CA ALA A 201 16.43 18.87 -1.24
C ALA A 201 15.78 17.48 -1.29
N ARG A 202 14.84 17.19 -0.38
CA ARG A 202 14.11 15.92 -0.36
C ARG A 202 13.20 15.76 -1.57
N ILE A 203 12.49 16.81 -1.96
CA ILE A 203 11.61 16.83 -3.14
C ILE A 203 12.44 16.60 -4.40
N VAL A 204 13.51 17.37 -4.60
CA VAL A 204 14.37 17.27 -5.78
C VAL A 204 14.99 15.88 -5.88
N THR A 205 15.57 15.36 -4.80
CA THR A 205 16.19 14.02 -4.85
C THR A 205 15.18 12.91 -5.07
N SER A 206 13.97 13.00 -4.51
CA SER A 206 12.89 12.03 -4.76
C SER A 206 12.35 12.13 -6.19
N ALA A 207 12.26 13.35 -6.74
CA ALA A 207 11.87 13.58 -8.13
C ALA A 207 12.89 12.94 -9.09
N LEU A 208 14.18 13.21 -8.88
CA LEU A 208 15.26 12.63 -9.68
C LEU A 208 15.25 11.09 -9.61
N ALA A 209 15.03 10.53 -8.42
CA ALA A 209 14.91 9.08 -8.25
C ALA A 209 13.73 8.49 -9.01
N THR A 210 12.57 9.15 -8.94
CA THR A 210 11.34 8.75 -9.63
C THR A 210 11.54 8.80 -11.15
N ILE A 211 12.14 9.88 -11.66
CA ILE A 211 12.47 10.03 -13.08
C ILE A 211 13.48 8.96 -13.52
N ALA A 212 14.54 8.74 -12.74
CA ALA A 212 15.55 7.73 -13.04
C ALA A 212 14.97 6.32 -13.04
N GLY A 213 14.09 5.98 -12.09
CA GLY A 213 13.41 4.68 -12.02
C GLY A 213 12.45 4.47 -13.18
N ALA A 214 11.66 5.49 -13.54
CA ALA A 214 10.79 5.46 -14.71
C ALA A 214 11.60 5.33 -16.02
N GLY A 215 12.72 6.05 -16.14
CA GLY A 215 13.62 5.96 -17.28
C GLY A 215 14.29 4.59 -17.40
N ALA A 216 14.79 4.04 -16.29
CA ALA A 216 15.35 2.69 -16.24
C ALA A 216 14.31 1.66 -16.66
N MET A 217 13.07 1.80 -16.18
CA MET A 217 11.98 0.93 -16.56
C MET A 217 11.63 1.03 -18.04
N HIS A 218 11.62 2.24 -18.61
CA HIS A 218 11.41 2.43 -20.04
C HIS A 218 12.51 1.76 -20.86
N VAL A 219 13.78 1.90 -20.47
CA VAL A 219 14.91 1.22 -21.13
C VAL A 219 14.78 -0.29 -21.04
N ILE A 220 14.48 -0.84 -19.85
CA ILE A 220 14.27 -2.28 -19.65
C ILE A 220 13.11 -2.77 -20.53
N THR A 221 11.98 -2.08 -20.50
CA THR A 221 10.79 -2.46 -21.28
C THR A 221 11.05 -2.42 -22.79
N ASN A 222 11.76 -1.39 -23.27
CA ASN A 222 12.14 -1.26 -24.68
C ASN A 222 13.15 -2.32 -25.10
N ALA A 223 14.18 -2.58 -24.28
CA ALA A 223 15.15 -3.65 -24.52
C ALA A 223 14.47 -5.04 -24.54
N TRP A 224 13.34 -5.17 -23.84
CA TRP A 224 12.53 -6.37 -23.81
C TRP A 224 11.53 -6.46 -24.99
N GLY A 225 11.49 -5.46 -25.88
CA GLY A 225 10.57 -5.42 -27.03
C GLY A 225 9.12 -5.02 -26.68
N GLY A 226 8.92 -4.29 -25.58
CA GLY A 226 7.60 -3.90 -25.07
C GLY A 226 7.32 -2.40 -25.26
N SER A 227 6.04 -2.04 -25.29
CA SER A 227 5.59 -0.64 -25.20
C SER A 227 5.23 -0.31 -23.74
N THR A 228 5.54 0.90 -23.27
CA THR A 228 5.17 1.39 -21.94
C THR A 228 3.78 2.06 -21.89
N ASP A 229 3.06 2.08 -23.01
CA ASP A 229 1.91 2.98 -23.18
C ASP A 229 0.59 2.42 -22.64
N ARG A 230 0.39 2.56 -21.32
CA ARG A 230 -0.92 2.33 -20.68
C ARG A 230 -1.94 3.45 -20.98
N PHE A 231 -1.52 4.61 -21.50
CA PHE A 231 -2.46 5.66 -21.90
C PHE A 231 -3.31 5.22 -23.10
N ALA A 232 -2.76 4.40 -24.00
CA ALA A 232 -3.51 3.80 -25.11
C ALA A 232 -4.73 2.95 -24.67
N LEU A 233 -4.61 2.24 -23.54
CA LEU A 233 -5.69 1.44 -22.94
C LEU A 233 -6.80 2.33 -22.34
N PHE A 234 -6.45 3.52 -21.82
CA PHE A 234 -7.43 4.51 -21.34
C PHE A 234 -8.17 5.20 -22.46
N THR A 235 -7.47 5.54 -23.55
CA THR A 235 -8.10 6.18 -24.71
C THR A 235 -9.07 5.25 -25.45
N ALA A 236 -8.99 3.94 -25.20
CA ALA A 236 -9.90 2.95 -25.78
C ALA A 236 -11.26 2.87 -25.06
N ILE A 237 -11.38 3.38 -23.83
CA ILE A 237 -12.65 3.40 -23.09
C ILE A 237 -13.28 4.80 -23.20
N PRO A 238 -14.51 4.91 -23.75
CA PRO A 238 -15.22 6.18 -23.82
C PRO A 238 -15.38 6.84 -22.44
N PHE A 239 -15.11 8.15 -22.36
CA PHE A 239 -15.15 8.91 -21.11
C PHE A 239 -16.53 8.90 -20.44
N ASP A 240 -17.60 8.92 -21.24
CA ASP A 240 -19.00 8.85 -20.80
C ASP A 240 -19.32 7.53 -20.08
N ALA A 241 -18.78 6.41 -20.56
CA ALA A 241 -18.90 5.10 -19.93
C ALA A 241 -18.14 5.03 -18.59
N LEU A 242 -16.90 5.56 -18.55
CA LEU A 242 -16.13 5.71 -17.32
C LEU A 242 -16.84 6.60 -16.29
N TRP A 243 -17.38 7.73 -16.75
CA TRP A 243 -18.08 8.69 -15.92
C TRP A 243 -19.35 8.11 -15.29
N HIS A 244 -20.17 7.39 -16.08
CA HIS A 244 -21.40 6.76 -15.57
C HIS A 244 -21.12 5.64 -14.57
N ALA A 245 -20.12 4.80 -14.84
CA ALA A 245 -19.68 3.78 -13.88
C ALA A 245 -19.12 4.39 -12.59
N TYR A 246 -18.44 5.53 -12.70
CA TYR A 246 -17.87 6.21 -11.54
C TYR A 246 -18.94 6.92 -10.69
N ILE A 247 -19.81 7.73 -11.28
CA ILE A 247 -20.77 8.55 -10.51
C ILE A 247 -21.76 7.70 -9.71
N THR A 248 -22.12 6.53 -10.24
CA THR A 248 -22.99 5.56 -9.57
C THR A 248 -22.33 4.90 -8.36
N MET A 249 -21.00 4.81 -8.34
CA MET A 249 -20.22 4.21 -7.25
C MET A 249 -19.44 5.23 -6.40
N LEU A 250 -19.58 6.52 -6.69
CA LEU A 250 -18.80 7.61 -6.09
C LEU A 250 -18.73 7.54 -4.55
N PRO A 251 -19.85 7.37 -3.79
CA PRO A 251 -19.78 7.35 -2.34
C PRO A 251 -18.95 6.18 -1.80
N ILE A 252 -19.05 5.01 -2.45
CA ILE A 252 -18.32 3.80 -2.08
C ILE A 252 -16.84 4.00 -2.40
N THR A 253 -16.52 4.47 -3.61
CA THR A 253 -15.13 4.76 -4.01
C THR A 253 -14.45 5.75 -3.05
N VAL A 254 -15.13 6.86 -2.73
CA VAL A 254 -14.61 7.86 -1.78
C VAL A 254 -14.36 7.23 -0.41
N PHE A 255 -15.33 6.48 0.13
CA PHE A 255 -15.15 5.82 1.42
C PHE A 255 -14.00 4.79 1.36
N SER A 256 -13.94 3.97 0.32
CA SER A 256 -12.98 2.87 0.18
C SER A 256 -11.52 3.29 0.12
N ILE A 257 -11.21 4.49 -0.38
CA ILE A 257 -9.84 4.99 -0.48
C ILE A 257 -9.16 5.10 0.89
N LEU A 258 -9.90 5.52 1.92
CA LEU A 258 -9.37 5.67 3.29
C LEU A 258 -10.08 4.80 4.33
N GLY A 259 -11.22 4.22 3.98
CA GLY A 259 -12.14 3.57 4.89
C GLY A 259 -12.49 4.45 6.09
N ILE A 260 -12.31 3.88 7.27
CA ILE A 260 -12.51 4.59 8.55
C ILE A 260 -11.44 5.66 8.82
N GLY A 261 -10.39 5.75 8.00
CA GLY A 261 -9.43 6.85 8.01
C GLY A 261 -10.09 8.21 7.81
N TRP A 262 -11.22 8.28 7.11
CA TRP A 262 -12.03 9.51 7.01
C TRP A 262 -12.52 10.03 8.36
N ILE A 263 -12.88 9.13 9.27
CA ILE A 263 -13.32 9.48 10.64
C ILE A 263 -12.14 10.07 11.41
N VAL A 264 -10.94 9.50 11.22
CA VAL A 264 -9.70 10.02 11.83
C VAL A 264 -9.41 11.43 11.30
N LEU A 265 -9.40 11.62 9.98
CA LEU A 265 -9.15 12.93 9.36
C LEU A 265 -10.20 13.97 9.77
N ALA A 266 -11.43 13.55 10.04
CA ALA A 266 -12.49 14.40 10.56
C ALA A 266 -12.33 14.78 12.05
N ASP A 267 -11.34 14.27 12.79
CA ASP A 267 -11.17 14.68 14.19
C ASP A 267 -10.86 16.19 14.29
N ARG A 268 -11.46 16.86 15.29
CA ARG A 268 -11.33 18.32 15.48
C ARG A 268 -9.87 18.76 15.65
N SER A 269 -9.02 17.93 16.26
CA SER A 269 -7.60 18.23 16.44
C SER A 269 -6.86 18.26 15.09
N LEU A 270 -7.20 17.34 14.18
CA LEU A 270 -6.58 17.24 12.86
C LEU A 270 -7.09 18.32 11.92
N ARG A 271 -8.41 18.53 11.83
CA ARG A 271 -9.03 19.56 10.99
C ARG A 271 -8.54 20.98 11.27
N ARG A 272 -8.13 21.26 12.51
CA ARG A 272 -7.62 22.58 12.91
C ARG A 272 -6.16 22.81 12.52
N SER A 273 -5.38 21.74 12.40
CA SER A 273 -3.97 21.81 12.01
C SER A 273 -3.81 22.03 10.51
N THR A 274 -2.80 22.80 10.10
CA THR A 274 -2.49 23.00 8.66
C THR A 274 -2.25 21.68 7.95
N ILE A 275 -1.49 20.77 8.58
CA ILE A 275 -1.19 19.46 8.00
C ILE A 275 -2.45 18.60 7.83
N GLY A 276 -3.36 18.61 8.81
CA GLY A 276 -4.62 17.87 8.68
C GLY A 276 -5.52 18.44 7.59
N LYS A 277 -5.53 19.76 7.37
CA LYS A 277 -6.24 20.37 6.23
C LYS A 277 -5.67 19.90 4.90
N VAL A 278 -4.34 19.88 4.76
CA VAL A 278 -3.67 19.37 3.56
C VAL A 278 -4.06 17.92 3.30
N LEU A 279 -3.98 17.05 4.32
CA LEU A 279 -4.38 15.65 4.18
C LEU A 279 -5.84 15.48 3.74
N ILE A 280 -6.77 16.26 4.29
CA ILE A 280 -8.18 16.20 3.91
C ILE A 280 -8.37 16.65 2.45
N ILE A 281 -7.74 17.75 2.06
CA ILE A 281 -7.82 18.27 0.68
C ILE A 281 -7.22 17.26 -0.30
N GLU A 282 -6.05 16.71 -0.02
CA GLU A 282 -5.41 15.68 -0.84
C GLU A 282 -6.28 14.44 -0.94
N SER A 283 -6.82 13.96 0.18
CA SER A 283 -7.68 12.77 0.20
C SER A 283 -8.95 12.98 -0.63
N LEU A 284 -9.55 14.17 -0.58
CA LEU A 284 -10.71 14.53 -1.40
C LEU A 284 -10.31 14.64 -2.88
N ALA A 285 -9.22 15.33 -3.20
CA ALA A 285 -8.72 15.47 -4.56
C ALA A 285 -8.38 14.11 -5.19
N ILE A 286 -7.68 13.25 -4.45
CA ILE A 286 -7.38 11.88 -4.88
C ILE A 286 -8.67 11.10 -5.14
N SER A 287 -9.64 11.20 -4.23
CA SER A 287 -10.91 10.49 -4.37
C SER A 287 -11.78 10.98 -5.52
N LEU A 288 -11.64 12.24 -5.92
CA LEU A 288 -12.44 12.84 -6.98
C LEU A 288 -11.78 12.74 -8.36
N LEU A 289 -10.45 12.89 -8.44
CA LEU A 289 -9.72 13.05 -9.69
C LEU A 289 -9.17 11.73 -10.23
N ILE A 290 -8.59 10.89 -9.36
CA ILE A 290 -7.94 9.65 -9.81
C ILE A 290 -8.92 8.70 -10.49
N PRO A 291 -10.15 8.49 -9.99
CA PRO A 291 -11.12 7.63 -10.66
C PRO A 291 -11.51 8.08 -12.08
N LEU A 292 -11.31 9.36 -12.43
CA LEU A 292 -11.61 9.88 -13.78
C LEU A 292 -10.55 9.54 -14.82
N ILE A 293 -9.37 9.12 -14.35
CA ILE A 293 -8.20 8.82 -15.17
C ILE A 293 -7.62 7.43 -14.87
N ALA A 294 -8.33 6.62 -14.07
CA ALA A 294 -7.89 5.30 -13.61
C ALA A 294 -9.02 4.23 -13.67
N ILE A 295 -8.89 3.20 -14.51
CA ILE A 295 -9.76 2.01 -14.59
C ILE A 295 -9.79 1.26 -13.25
N ASP A 296 -8.65 1.22 -12.57
CA ASP A 296 -8.50 0.67 -11.23
C ASP A 296 -8.55 1.75 -10.15
N ALA A 297 -9.66 2.49 -10.17
CA ALA A 297 -9.86 3.73 -9.45
C ALA A 297 -9.55 3.60 -7.95
N THR A 298 -10.16 2.62 -7.28
CA THR A 298 -10.06 2.49 -5.82
C THR A 298 -8.67 2.08 -5.36
N ARG A 299 -8.03 1.16 -6.10
CA ARG A 299 -6.68 0.69 -5.77
C ARG A 299 -5.67 1.81 -5.92
N ILE A 300 -5.61 2.41 -7.12
CA ILE A 300 -4.61 3.41 -7.45
C ILE A 300 -4.78 4.62 -6.54
N ALA A 301 -6.02 5.07 -6.32
CA ALA A 301 -6.31 6.17 -5.40
C ALA A 301 -5.91 5.82 -3.96
N GLY A 302 -6.24 4.61 -3.48
CA GLY A 302 -5.84 4.14 -2.15
C GLY A 302 -4.31 4.09 -1.98
N MET A 303 -3.58 3.57 -2.97
CA MET A 303 -2.11 3.55 -2.98
C MET A 303 -1.52 4.96 -2.92
N ILE A 304 -2.01 5.87 -3.76
CA ILE A 304 -1.56 7.28 -3.77
C ILE A 304 -1.79 7.93 -2.42
N ALA A 305 -2.94 7.67 -1.78
CA ALA A 305 -3.27 8.21 -0.47
C ALA A 305 -2.37 7.70 0.67
N LEU A 306 -1.69 6.55 0.51
CA LEU A 306 -0.74 6.05 1.52
C LEU A 306 0.44 7.02 1.70
N ALA A 307 0.90 7.66 0.63
CA ALA A 307 2.05 8.56 0.66
C ALA A 307 1.85 9.74 1.65
N PRO A 308 0.77 10.53 1.53
CA PRO A 308 0.53 11.63 2.44
C PRO A 308 0.24 11.16 3.88
N ILE A 309 -0.56 10.11 4.05
CA ILE A 309 -0.94 9.58 5.38
C ILE A 309 0.27 9.10 6.17
N PHE A 310 1.11 8.25 5.56
CA PHE A 310 2.24 7.66 6.28
C PHE A 310 3.39 8.65 6.45
N THR A 311 3.53 9.65 5.59
CA THR A 311 4.42 10.78 5.85
C THR A 311 4.01 11.52 7.11
N TRP A 312 2.71 11.81 7.25
CA TRP A 312 2.18 12.47 8.44
C TRP A 312 2.40 11.61 9.68
N ILE A 313 2.06 10.31 9.67
CA ILE A 313 2.28 9.40 10.80
C ILE A 313 3.77 9.35 11.19
N ALA A 314 4.67 9.27 10.21
CA ALA A 314 6.10 9.13 10.44
C ALA A 314 6.79 10.41 10.93
N HIS A 315 6.23 11.59 10.67
CA HIS A 315 6.97 12.85 10.88
C HIS A 315 6.22 13.93 11.64
N ALA A 316 4.91 13.84 11.78
CA ALA A 316 4.15 14.81 12.56
C ALA A 316 4.46 14.74 14.05
N GLN A 317 4.37 15.91 14.70
CA GLN A 317 4.29 16.01 16.15
C GLN A 317 2.88 15.62 16.57
N LEU A 318 2.74 14.43 17.15
CA LEU A 318 1.45 13.93 17.58
C LEU A 318 1.11 14.46 18.98
N ASN A 319 -0.11 14.97 19.13
CA ASN A 319 -0.68 15.31 20.42
C ASN A 319 -1.18 14.02 21.10
N THR A 320 -0.44 13.54 22.10
CA THR A 320 -0.72 12.26 22.78
C THR A 320 -2.18 12.14 23.30
N PRO A 321 -2.74 13.12 24.04
CA PRO A 321 -4.16 13.10 24.40
C PRO A 321 -5.13 12.97 23.22
N ALA A 322 -4.85 13.66 22.11
CA ALA A 322 -5.70 13.60 20.92
C ALA A 322 -5.62 12.22 20.25
N THR A 323 -4.41 11.69 20.07
CA THR A 323 -4.22 10.37 19.47
C THR A 323 -4.79 9.24 20.32
N GLU A 324 -4.68 9.32 21.65
CA GLU A 324 -5.28 8.34 22.54
C GLU A 324 -6.82 8.34 22.47
N ARG A 325 -7.41 9.54 22.33
CA ARG A 325 -8.85 9.69 22.14
C ARG A 325 -9.31 9.11 20.80
N ILE A 326 -8.58 9.38 19.73
CA ILE A 326 -8.84 8.78 18.40
C ILE A 326 -8.77 7.27 18.53
N TRP A 327 -7.65 6.75 19.08
CA TRP A 327 -7.43 5.32 19.29
C TRP A 327 -8.63 4.66 19.96
N ARG A 328 -9.00 5.10 21.17
CA ARG A 328 -10.09 4.53 21.97
C ARG A 328 -11.44 4.46 21.23
N ARG A 329 -11.68 5.36 20.28
CA ARG A 329 -12.94 5.44 19.53
C ARG A 329 -12.93 4.63 18.25
N THR A 330 -11.77 4.50 17.59
CA THR A 330 -11.71 4.00 16.22
C THR A 330 -11.02 2.66 16.06
N TRP A 331 -10.20 2.19 17.01
CA TRP A 331 -9.42 0.95 16.81
C TRP A 331 -10.30 -0.27 16.55
N LEU A 332 -11.41 -0.42 17.27
CA LEU A 332 -12.32 -1.55 17.11
C LEU A 332 -13.10 -1.45 15.80
N ILE A 333 -13.53 -0.23 15.44
CA ILE A 333 -14.21 0.05 14.18
C ILE A 333 -13.26 -0.28 13.01
N ALA A 334 -11.99 0.12 13.12
CA ALA A 334 -10.93 -0.23 12.17
C ALA A 334 -10.82 -1.75 12.00
N ALA A 335 -10.95 -2.48 13.11
CA ALA A 335 -10.77 -3.92 13.11
C ALA A 335 -11.98 -4.72 12.59
N ILE A 336 -13.16 -4.11 12.44
CA ILE A 336 -14.38 -4.84 12.09
C ILE A 336 -14.96 -4.37 10.75
N VAL A 337 -14.92 -3.07 10.44
CA VAL A 337 -15.60 -2.52 9.26
C VAL A 337 -14.91 -2.97 7.96
N PRO A 338 -15.57 -3.75 7.08
CA PRO A 338 -14.98 -4.16 5.81
C PRO A 338 -14.77 -2.95 4.90
N ILE A 339 -13.68 -2.99 4.12
CA ILE A 339 -13.36 -1.97 3.12
C ILE A 339 -13.48 -2.62 1.74
N PHE A 340 -14.41 -2.11 0.93
CA PHE A 340 -14.71 -2.64 -0.40
C PHE A 340 -13.76 -2.06 -1.44
N MET A 341 -13.54 -2.77 -2.54
CA MET A 341 -12.83 -2.20 -3.71
C MET A 341 -13.77 -2.10 -4.89
N VAL A 342 -13.72 -0.97 -5.59
CA VAL A 342 -14.39 -0.82 -6.89
C VAL A 342 -13.36 -1.01 -8.00
N TRP A 343 -13.64 -1.95 -8.90
CA TRP A 343 -12.82 -2.27 -10.07
C TRP A 343 -13.74 -2.43 -11.29
N GLN A 344 -13.46 -1.71 -12.38
CA GLN A 344 -14.27 -1.75 -13.61
C GLN A 344 -15.80 -1.58 -13.39
N GLY A 345 -16.20 -0.79 -12.39
CA GLY A 345 -17.62 -0.60 -12.07
C GLY A 345 -18.28 -1.79 -11.35
N ALA A 346 -17.50 -2.76 -10.84
CA ALA A 346 -17.97 -3.80 -9.94
C ALA A 346 -17.46 -3.54 -8.52
N ILE A 347 -18.33 -3.79 -7.52
CA ILE A 347 -17.93 -3.83 -6.12
C ILE A 347 -17.37 -5.23 -5.86
N LEU A 348 -16.06 -5.31 -5.70
CA LEU A 348 -15.39 -6.53 -5.32
C LEU A 348 -15.34 -6.64 -3.81
N HIS A 349 -15.81 -7.77 -3.30
CA HIS A 349 -15.45 -8.19 -1.96
C HIS A 349 -14.04 -8.77 -2.03
N PRO A 350 -13.08 -8.19 -1.31
CA PRO A 350 -11.72 -8.66 -1.42
C PRO A 350 -11.61 -10.11 -0.89
N GLY A 351 -10.77 -10.91 -1.57
CA GLY A 351 -10.21 -12.21 -1.16
C GLY A 351 -11.09 -13.46 -1.11
N TRP A 352 -12.22 -13.43 -0.39
CA TRP A 352 -12.96 -14.67 -0.08
C TRP A 352 -13.64 -15.34 -1.29
N GLY A 353 -13.92 -14.58 -2.35
CA GLY A 353 -14.56 -15.10 -3.57
C GLY A 353 -13.67 -15.97 -4.46
N ASN A 354 -12.36 -16.03 -4.20
CA ASN A 354 -11.38 -16.71 -5.06
C ASN A 354 -10.74 -17.94 -4.40
N ILE A 355 -11.33 -18.52 -3.36
CA ILE A 355 -10.74 -19.67 -2.63
C ILE A 355 -10.47 -20.87 -3.56
N ASP A 356 -11.37 -21.16 -4.49
CA ASP A 356 -11.16 -22.23 -5.47
C ASP A 356 -9.97 -21.95 -6.40
N LEU A 357 -9.79 -20.68 -6.78
CA LEU A 357 -8.65 -20.21 -7.58
C LEU A 357 -7.35 -20.32 -6.78
N VAL A 358 -7.39 -19.98 -5.48
CA VAL A 358 -6.28 -20.16 -4.54
C VAL A 358 -5.88 -21.62 -4.48
N GLN A 359 -6.84 -22.50 -4.22
CA GLN A 359 -6.58 -23.92 -4.05
C GLN A 359 -6.04 -24.55 -5.35
N ARG A 360 -6.65 -24.26 -6.50
CA ARG A 360 -6.16 -24.73 -7.81
C ARG A 360 -4.74 -24.26 -8.12
N ALA A 361 -4.41 -23.02 -7.79
CA ALA A 361 -3.06 -22.50 -7.99
C ALA A 361 -2.02 -23.18 -7.07
N PHE A 362 -2.40 -23.52 -5.83
CA PHE A 362 -1.56 -24.32 -4.93
C PHE A 362 -1.39 -25.77 -5.39
N ASP A 363 -2.41 -26.32 -6.04
CA ASP A 363 -2.39 -27.66 -6.65
C ASP A 363 -1.63 -27.69 -7.99
N GLY A 364 -1.08 -26.55 -8.42
CA GLY A 364 -0.28 -26.43 -9.64
C GLY A 364 -1.09 -26.35 -10.92
N GLN A 365 -2.41 -26.14 -10.83
CA GLN A 365 -3.27 -25.93 -11.99
C GLN A 365 -3.17 -24.47 -12.45
N VAL A 366 -2.64 -24.27 -13.66
CA VAL A 366 -2.67 -22.97 -14.34
C VAL A 366 -4.02 -22.86 -15.07
N ILE A 367 -4.89 -21.99 -14.56
CA ILE A 367 -6.16 -21.69 -15.22
C ILE A 367 -5.86 -20.67 -16.33
N ARG A 368 -6.10 -21.07 -17.58
CA ARG A 368 -6.00 -20.21 -18.77
C ARG A 368 -7.26 -19.39 -18.95
#